data_AF-A0A7C9LSM2-F1
#
_entry.id   AF-A0A7C9LSM2-F1
#
_cell.length_a   1.000
_cell.length_b   1.000
_cell.length_c   1.000
_cell.angle_alpha   90.00
_cell.angle_beta   90.00
_cell.angle_gamma   90.00
#
_symmetry.space_group_name_H-M   'P 1'
#
loop_
_entity.id
_entity.type
_entity.pdbx_description
1 polymer ?
#
loop_
_entity_poly.entity_id
_entity_poly.type
_entity_poly.pdbx_seq_one_letter_code
_entity_poly.pdbx_strand_id
1 'polypeptide(L)'
;MPRLKTISLHTLLTVRNKLPLRHDDRIEHVLERFRVPFDASRVGKGVFYLMRGNLVFWFVDSQLSSLELTAPHEPSDLINWCGFDWVPDRDRLLRWCQAEGIAVTLQKEEDGGQLWQAPSGALIAVQSGQLWNLTLDLFTLESPPSAGSAPRPGGVQ
;
A
#
# COMPACT_ATOMS: atom_id res chain seq x y z
N MET A 1 -25.13 14.62 -2.53
CA MET A 1 -23.73 14.63 -3.01
C MET A 1 -23.24 13.20 -3.12
N PRO A 2 -22.62 12.76 -4.22
CA PRO A 2 -22.03 11.42 -4.30
C PRO A 2 -20.94 11.28 -3.23
N ARG A 3 -20.91 10.16 -2.51
CA ARG A 3 -19.87 9.88 -1.50
C ARG A 3 -18.53 9.72 -2.21
N LEU A 4 -17.52 10.46 -1.77
CA LEU A 4 -16.14 10.30 -2.21
C LEU A 4 -15.72 8.84 -1.93
N LYS A 5 -15.25 8.12 -2.95
CA LYS A 5 -14.68 6.79 -2.72
C LYS A 5 -13.31 6.98 -2.10
N THR A 6 -13.06 6.33 -0.98
CA THR A 6 -11.78 6.41 -0.26
C THR A 6 -11.14 5.05 -0.17
N ILE A 7 -9.81 5.03 -0.10
CA ILE A 7 -9.01 3.87 0.29
C ILE A 7 -8.80 3.95 1.81
N SER A 8 -9.23 2.92 2.54
CA SER A 8 -8.96 2.85 3.99
C SER A 8 -7.49 2.50 4.23
N LEU A 9 -6.79 3.27 5.06
CA LEU A 9 -5.41 2.97 5.47
C LEU A 9 -5.32 1.61 6.17
N HIS A 10 -6.27 1.31 7.05
CA HIS A 10 -6.35 -0.01 7.67
C HIS A 10 -6.48 -1.11 6.60
N THR A 11 -7.41 -0.97 5.65
CA THR A 11 -7.58 -1.97 4.58
C THR A 11 -6.32 -2.10 3.71
N LEU A 12 -5.67 -0.98 3.39
CA LEU A 12 -4.42 -0.92 2.65
C LEU A 12 -3.31 -1.73 3.31
N LEU A 13 -3.26 -1.75 4.64
CA LEU A 13 -2.26 -2.48 5.41
C LEU A 13 -2.67 -3.93 5.72
N THR A 14 -3.97 -4.24 5.79
CA THR A 14 -4.43 -5.56 6.23
C THR A 14 -4.94 -6.48 5.13
N VAL A 15 -5.70 -5.97 4.15
CA VAL A 15 -6.47 -6.81 3.21
C VAL A 15 -6.50 -6.18 1.82
N ARG A 16 -5.53 -6.53 0.98
CA ARG A 16 -5.36 -5.98 -0.38
C ARG A 16 -6.58 -6.16 -1.28
N ASN A 17 -7.19 -7.34 -1.30
CA ASN A 17 -8.30 -7.65 -2.20
C ASN A 17 -9.61 -6.90 -1.88
N LYS A 18 -9.68 -6.20 -0.74
CA LYS A 18 -10.80 -5.32 -0.37
C LYS A 18 -10.57 -3.87 -0.77
N LEU A 19 -9.40 -3.54 -1.30
CA LEU A 19 -9.15 -2.22 -1.86
C LEU A 19 -10.06 -1.98 -3.06
N PRO A 20 -10.54 -0.74 -3.25
CA PRO A 20 -11.31 -0.37 -4.43
C PRO A 20 -10.38 -0.20 -5.64
N LEU A 21 -9.50 -1.16 -5.91
CA LEU A 21 -8.48 -1.18 -6.96
C LEU A 21 -8.37 -2.60 -7.53
N ARG A 22 -8.06 -2.69 -8.82
CA ARG A 22 -7.79 -3.94 -9.54
C ARG A 22 -6.41 -3.87 -10.19
N HIS A 23 -5.80 -5.01 -10.37
CA HIS A 23 -4.47 -5.13 -11.01
C HIS A 23 -4.50 -4.75 -12.50
N ASP A 24 -5.66 -4.84 -13.15
CA ASP A 24 -5.89 -4.49 -14.55
C ASP A 24 -6.49 -3.08 -14.71
N ASP A 25 -6.52 -2.28 -13.63
CA ASP A 25 -7.03 -0.92 -13.72
C ASP A 25 -6.18 -0.08 -14.68
N ARG A 26 -6.86 0.65 -15.57
CA ARG A 26 -6.25 1.65 -16.43
C ARG A 26 -6.55 3.03 -15.86
N ILE A 27 -5.91 4.05 -16.42
CA ILE A 27 -6.07 5.44 -15.97
C ILE A 27 -7.54 5.86 -15.96
N GLU A 28 -8.31 5.50 -16.99
CA GLU A 28 -9.75 5.82 -17.09
C GLU A 28 -10.57 5.20 -15.96
N HIS A 29 -10.22 3.99 -15.51
CA HIS A 29 -10.91 3.31 -14.42
C HIS A 29 -10.68 4.01 -13.08
N VAL A 30 -9.44 4.48 -12.84
CA VAL A 30 -9.11 5.24 -11.62
C VAL A 30 -9.83 6.59 -11.62
N LEU A 31 -9.82 7.31 -12.74
CA LEU A 31 -10.52 8.60 -12.88
C LEU A 31 -12.03 8.44 -12.71
N GLU A 32 -12.64 7.43 -13.33
CA GLU A 32 -14.09 7.16 -13.20
C GLU A 32 -14.47 6.76 -11.78
N ARG A 33 -13.58 6.04 -11.09
CA ARG A 33 -13.85 5.54 -9.74
C ARG A 33 -13.83 6.66 -8.70
N PHE A 34 -12.80 7.49 -8.71
CA PHE A 34 -12.62 8.53 -7.68
C PHE A 34 -13.33 9.85 -8.04
N ARG A 35 -13.52 10.15 -9.33
CA ARG A 35 -14.25 11.32 -9.84
C ARG A 35 -13.76 12.64 -9.25
N VAL A 36 -12.45 12.77 -9.07
CA VAL A 36 -11.77 13.98 -8.62
C VAL A 36 -10.61 14.33 -9.56
N PRO A 37 -10.16 15.59 -9.59
CA PRO A 37 -8.92 15.97 -10.27
C PRO A 37 -7.69 15.32 -9.63
N PHE A 38 -6.71 14.98 -10.47
CA PHE A 38 -5.40 14.50 -10.09
C PHE A 38 -4.32 15.33 -10.79
N ASP A 39 -3.19 15.49 -10.13
CA ASP A 39 -1.96 15.91 -10.80
C ASP A 39 -1.42 14.71 -11.59
N ALA A 40 -1.16 14.91 -12.87
CA ALA A 40 -0.66 13.85 -13.73
C ALA A 40 0.74 14.21 -14.23
N SER A 41 1.65 13.25 -14.20
CA SER A 41 2.99 13.43 -14.76
C SER A 41 3.51 12.16 -15.40
N ARG A 42 4.37 12.34 -16.39
CA ARG A 42 5.04 11.26 -17.11
C ARG A 42 6.50 11.24 -16.71
N VAL A 43 6.98 10.08 -16.25
CA VAL A 43 8.35 9.90 -15.77
C VAL A 43 9.23 9.21 -16.82
N GLY A 44 8.63 8.44 -17.73
CA GLY A 44 9.39 7.74 -18.77
C GLY A 44 8.53 7.24 -19.93
N LYS A 45 9.13 6.42 -20.79
CA LYS A 45 8.37 5.68 -21.81
C LYS A 45 7.51 4.62 -21.11
N GLY A 46 6.20 4.69 -21.29
CA GLY A 46 5.25 3.76 -20.68
C GLY A 46 4.98 3.99 -19.19
N VAL A 47 5.71 4.89 -18.50
CA VAL A 47 5.57 5.12 -17.05
C VAL A 47 5.06 6.52 -16.75
N PHE A 48 3.95 6.60 -16.03
CA PHE A 48 3.33 7.84 -15.57
C PHE A 48 2.63 7.64 -14.23
N TYR A 49 2.23 8.73 -13.56
CA TYR A 49 1.48 8.66 -12.32
C TYR A 49 0.30 9.64 -12.28
N LEU A 50 -0.67 9.32 -11.43
CA LEU A 50 -1.68 10.25 -10.93
C LEU A 50 -1.44 10.49 -9.44
N MET A 51 -1.39 11.74 -9.02
CA MET A 51 -1.14 12.15 -7.64
C MET A 51 -2.28 13.01 -7.10
N ARG A 52 -2.60 12.82 -5.81
CA ARG A 52 -3.51 13.68 -5.07
C ARG A 52 -3.11 13.72 -3.61
N GLY A 53 -2.57 14.84 -3.15
CA GLY A 53 -1.87 14.90 -1.88
C GLY A 53 -0.69 13.92 -1.89
N ASN A 54 -0.55 13.11 -0.85
CA ASN A 54 0.47 12.09 -0.72
C ASN A 54 0.13 10.75 -1.40
N LEU A 55 -1.07 10.59 -1.95
CA LEU A 55 -1.44 9.37 -2.68
C LEU A 55 -0.98 9.46 -4.12
N VAL A 56 -0.20 8.46 -4.54
CA VAL A 56 0.30 8.30 -5.91
C VAL A 56 -0.17 6.96 -6.47
N PHE A 57 -0.78 6.98 -7.66
CA PHE A 57 -1.06 5.80 -8.47
C PHE A 57 -0.06 5.72 -9.60
N TRP A 58 0.77 4.67 -9.60
CA TRP A 58 1.77 4.45 -10.63
C TRP A 58 1.23 3.57 -11.74
N PHE A 59 1.44 3.98 -12.98
CA PHE A 59 1.04 3.24 -14.17
C PHE A 59 2.25 2.87 -15.00
N VAL A 60 2.29 1.61 -15.43
CA VAL A 60 3.27 1.06 -16.37
C VAL A 60 2.50 0.46 -17.53
N ASP A 61 2.84 0.87 -18.76
CA ASP A 61 2.17 0.46 -19.99
C ASP A 61 0.64 0.64 -19.94
N SER A 62 0.20 1.74 -19.32
CA SER A 62 -1.20 2.12 -19.11
C SER A 62 -1.99 1.26 -18.12
N GLN A 63 -1.33 0.38 -17.37
CA GLN A 63 -1.92 -0.43 -16.31
C GLN A 63 -1.43 0.02 -14.95
N LEU A 64 -2.31 0.00 -13.96
CA LEU A 64 -2.03 0.37 -12.58
C LEU A 64 -1.08 -0.66 -11.97
N SER A 65 0.14 -0.22 -11.70
CA SER A 65 1.23 -1.07 -11.21
C SER A 65 1.30 -1.12 -9.70
N SER A 66 1.18 0.05 -9.07
CA SER A 66 1.31 0.18 -7.63
C SER A 66 0.61 1.44 -7.16
N LEU A 67 0.38 1.49 -5.85
CA LEU A 67 -0.02 2.70 -5.16
C LEU A 67 1.00 3.03 -4.07
N GLU A 68 1.15 4.31 -3.78
CA GLU A 68 2.14 4.80 -2.82
C GLU A 68 1.57 5.95 -1.99
N LEU A 69 1.92 6.00 -0.69
CA LEU A 69 1.74 7.14 0.19
C LEU A 69 3.12 7.76 0.49
N THR A 70 3.40 8.94 -0.06
CA THR A 70 4.73 9.58 -0.04
C THR A 70 4.86 10.69 1.01
N ALA A 71 5.98 10.77 1.74
CA ALA A 71 6.08 11.58 2.95
C ALA A 71 6.46 13.09 2.87
N PRO A 72 6.69 13.79 1.73
CA PRO A 72 6.71 15.26 1.77
C PRO A 72 5.36 15.92 1.45
N HIS A 73 4.35 15.16 1.04
CA HIS A 73 3.08 15.70 0.56
C HIS A 73 1.99 15.70 1.63
N GLU A 74 1.03 16.62 1.50
CA GLU A 74 -0.14 16.68 2.39
C GLU A 74 -1.00 15.42 2.31
N PRO A 75 -1.69 15.03 3.39
CA PRO A 75 -2.52 13.84 3.40
C PRO A 75 -3.62 13.89 2.34
N SER A 76 -3.72 12.85 1.51
CA SER A 76 -4.78 12.73 0.51
C SER A 76 -6.16 12.62 1.16
N ASP A 77 -7.13 13.35 0.63
CA ASP A 77 -8.55 13.22 0.98
C ASP A 77 -9.19 11.93 0.43
N LEU A 78 -8.50 11.22 -0.48
CA LEU A 78 -8.88 9.90 -0.95
C LEU A 78 -8.47 8.78 0.01
N ILE A 79 -7.71 9.08 1.07
CA ILE A 79 -7.41 8.11 2.12
C ILE A 79 -8.35 8.35 3.30
N ASN A 80 -9.06 7.29 3.71
CA ASN A 80 -9.64 7.25 5.03
C ASN A 80 -8.54 6.81 6.01
N TRP A 81 -7.99 7.80 6.71
CA TRP A 81 -6.86 7.65 7.63
C TRP A 81 -7.19 6.85 8.89
N CYS A 82 -8.45 6.49 9.15
CA CYS A 82 -8.84 5.64 10.29
C CYS A 82 -8.32 6.18 11.65
N GLY A 83 -8.35 7.51 11.84
CA GLY A 83 -7.85 8.15 13.06
C GLY A 83 -6.32 8.28 13.14
N PHE A 84 -5.57 7.75 12.17
CA PHE A 84 -4.15 8.05 12.04
C PHE A 84 -3.96 9.48 11.56
N ASP A 85 -3.10 10.22 12.24
CA ASP A 85 -2.68 11.55 11.84
C ASP A 85 -1.35 11.41 11.10
N TRP A 86 -1.40 11.58 9.78
CA TRP A 86 -0.26 11.34 8.90
C TRP A 86 0.91 12.25 9.26
N VAL A 87 2.00 11.62 9.72
CA VAL A 87 3.26 12.29 10.00
C VAL A 87 4.43 11.43 9.53
N PRO A 88 5.58 12.03 9.16
CA PRO A 88 6.77 11.31 8.74
C PRO A 88 7.52 10.62 9.91
N ASP A 89 6.85 10.24 10.99
CA ASP A 89 7.44 9.58 12.16
C ASP A 89 7.14 8.07 12.14
N ARG A 90 8.21 7.26 12.03
CA ARG A 90 8.13 5.79 12.10
C ARG A 90 7.38 5.32 13.35
N ASP A 91 7.76 5.79 14.52
CA ASP A 91 7.29 5.24 15.79
C ASP A 91 5.81 5.52 16.02
N ARG A 92 5.31 6.61 15.43
CA ARG A 92 3.87 6.91 15.45
C ARG A 92 3.09 5.95 14.57
N LEU A 93 3.57 5.65 13.35
CA LEU A 93 2.93 4.67 12.47
C LEU A 93 2.95 3.27 13.08
N LEU A 94 4.09 2.81 13.58
CA LEU A 94 4.23 1.46 14.16
C LEU A 94 3.36 1.30 15.42
N ARG A 95 3.30 2.31 16.30
CA ARG A 95 2.40 2.29 17.46
C ARG A 95 0.93 2.28 17.07
N TRP A 96 0.55 3.03 16.03
CA TRP A 96 -0.81 3.00 15.51
C TRP A 96 -1.15 1.62 14.94
N CYS A 97 -0.27 1.02 14.14
CA CYS A 97 -0.45 -0.36 13.66
C CYS A 97 -0.64 -1.34 14.81
N GLN A 98 0.17 -1.23 15.89
CA GLN A 98 0.03 -2.06 17.07
C GLN A 98 -1.33 -1.87 17.77
N ALA A 99 -1.79 -0.63 17.93
CA ALA A 99 -3.07 -0.31 18.56
C ALA A 99 -4.27 -0.85 17.76
N GLU A 100 -4.17 -0.84 16.43
CA GLU A 100 -5.18 -1.40 15.52
C GLU A 100 -5.06 -2.93 15.32
N GLY A 101 -4.07 -3.59 15.96
CA GLY A 101 -3.84 -5.02 15.81
C GLY A 101 -3.27 -5.43 14.45
N ILE A 102 -2.62 -4.50 13.73
CA ILE A 102 -1.99 -4.74 12.43
C ILE A 102 -0.56 -5.27 12.66
N ALA A 103 -0.37 -6.57 12.42
CA ALA A 103 0.92 -7.23 12.58
C ALA A 103 1.87 -6.92 11.41
N VAL A 104 2.66 -5.85 11.55
CA VAL A 104 3.76 -5.52 10.62
C VAL A 104 5.03 -6.30 10.98
N THR A 105 5.78 -6.74 9.97
CA THR A 105 7.01 -7.53 10.12
C THR A 105 8.18 -6.81 9.49
N LEU A 106 9.30 -6.68 10.21
CA LEU A 106 10.55 -6.15 9.66
C LEU A 106 11.12 -7.16 8.64
N GLN A 107 11.25 -6.75 7.37
CA GLN A 107 11.81 -7.58 6.30
C GLN A 107 13.30 -7.34 6.11
N LYS A 108 13.74 -6.08 6.27
CA LYS A 108 15.12 -5.66 6.00
C LYS A 108 15.51 -4.46 6.87
N GLU A 109 16.76 -4.45 7.33
CA GLU A 109 17.36 -3.33 8.06
C GLU A 109 18.83 -3.18 7.64
N GLU A 110 19.18 -2.04 7.05
CA GLU A 110 20.55 -1.72 6.57
C GLU A 110 20.78 -0.19 6.66
N ASP A 111 21.94 0.23 7.19
CA ASP A 111 22.43 1.62 7.15
C ASP A 111 21.39 2.71 7.50
N GLY A 112 20.64 2.49 8.58
CA GLY A 112 19.61 3.42 9.05
C GLY A 112 18.30 3.38 8.25
N GLY A 113 18.23 2.54 7.22
CA GLY A 113 17.03 2.18 6.48
C GLY A 113 16.36 0.94 7.07
N GLN A 114 15.03 0.96 7.13
CA GLN A 114 14.21 -0.19 7.52
C GLN A 114 13.09 -0.38 6.51
N LEU A 115 12.80 -1.65 6.18
CA LEU A 115 11.67 -2.03 5.34
C LEU A 115 10.78 -2.97 6.14
N TRP A 116 9.57 -2.51 6.44
CA TRP A 116 8.55 -3.31 7.12
C TRP A 116 7.50 -3.74 6.10
N GLN A 117 6.87 -4.89 6.34
CA GLN A 117 5.78 -5.40 5.51
C GLN A 117 4.53 -5.60 6.35
N ALA A 118 3.41 -5.11 5.85
CA ALA A 118 2.09 -5.29 6.43
C ALA A 118 1.39 -6.54 5.86
N PRO A 119 0.34 -7.06 6.52
CA PRO A 119 -0.37 -8.27 6.06
C PRO A 119 -0.91 -8.22 4.63
N SER A 120 -1.25 -7.04 4.12
CA SER A 120 -1.67 -6.85 2.72
C SER A 120 -0.56 -7.04 1.68
N GLY A 121 0.70 -7.16 2.13
CA GLY A 121 1.89 -7.07 1.31
C GLY A 121 2.42 -5.64 1.14
N ALA A 122 1.75 -4.63 1.68
CA ALA A 122 2.24 -3.25 1.64
C ALA A 122 3.59 -3.13 2.36
N LEU A 123 4.52 -2.42 1.74
CA LEU A 123 5.84 -2.14 2.26
C LEU A 123 5.87 -0.74 2.87
N ILE A 124 6.42 -0.62 4.06
CA ILE A 124 6.63 0.64 4.78
C ILE A 124 8.13 0.87 4.83
N ALA A 125 8.63 1.83 4.05
CA ALA A 125 10.04 2.18 4.04
C ALA A 125 10.30 3.34 5.01
N VAL A 126 11.35 3.19 5.79
CA VAL A 126 11.80 4.15 6.78
C VAL A 126 13.26 4.45 6.50
N GLN A 127 13.66 5.71 6.55
CA GLN A 127 15.05 6.13 6.45
C GLN A 127 15.37 7.08 7.60
N SER A 128 16.44 6.78 8.35
CA SER A 128 16.91 7.59 9.48
C SER A 128 15.79 7.87 10.50
N GLY A 129 14.94 6.87 10.76
CA GLY A 129 13.80 6.95 11.68
C GLY A 129 12.57 7.71 11.14
N GLN A 130 12.62 8.24 9.92
CA GLN A 130 11.50 8.91 9.28
C GLN A 130 10.79 8.00 8.29
N LEU A 131 9.46 8.04 8.28
CA LEU A 131 8.67 7.38 7.25
C LEU A 131 8.98 8.02 5.89
N TRP A 132 9.44 7.22 4.94
CA TRP A 132 9.73 7.69 3.59
C TRP A 132 8.51 7.52 2.68
N ASN A 133 7.99 6.30 2.61
CA ASN A 133 6.78 5.96 1.88
C ASN A 133 6.14 4.67 2.39
N LEU A 134 4.88 4.47 2.00
CA LEU A 134 4.18 3.18 2.05
C LEU A 134 3.81 2.81 0.62
N THR A 135 4.24 1.65 0.14
CA THR A 135 3.97 1.19 -1.23
C THR A 135 3.25 -0.14 -1.23
N LEU A 136 2.20 -0.27 -2.03
CA LEU A 136 1.57 -1.56 -2.33
C LEU A 136 1.70 -1.86 -3.82
N ASP A 137 2.46 -2.90 -4.13
CA ASP A 137 2.54 -3.47 -5.47
C ASP A 137 1.25 -4.24 -5.78
N LEU A 138 0.69 -4.02 -6.97
CA LEU A 138 -0.56 -4.62 -7.41
C LEU A 138 -0.38 -5.81 -8.36
N PHE A 139 0.86 -6.13 -8.78
CA PHE A 139 1.22 -7.26 -9.64
C PHE A 139 1.74 -8.50 -8.91
N THR A 140 2.28 -8.35 -7.71
CA THR A 140 2.67 -9.47 -6.85
C THR A 140 1.42 -10.15 -6.32
N LEU A 141 0.84 -11.09 -7.08
CA LEU A 141 -0.18 -12.00 -6.56
C LEU A 141 0.37 -12.66 -5.29
N GLU A 142 -0.47 -12.75 -4.26
CA GLU A 142 -0.19 -13.49 -3.04
C GLU A 142 0.49 -14.82 -3.43
N SER A 143 1.72 -15.05 -2.98
CA SER A 143 2.23 -16.41 -2.90
C SER A 143 1.15 -17.19 -2.15
N PRO A 144 0.61 -18.29 -2.69
CA PRO A 144 -0.32 -19.10 -1.93
C PRO A 144 0.35 -19.48 -0.60
N PRO A 145 -0.39 -19.61 0.51
CA PRO A 145 0.19 -20.10 1.74
C PRO A 145 0.94 -21.39 1.38
N SER A 146 2.27 -21.36 1.56
CA SER A 146 3.11 -22.52 1.36
C SER A 146 2.48 -23.60 2.21
N ALA A 147 1.88 -24.60 1.57
CA ALA A 147 1.15 -25.65 2.25
C ALA A 147 2.14 -26.28 3.23
N GLY A 148 2.00 -25.92 4.50
CA GLY A 148 2.80 -26.45 5.58
C GLY A 148 2.69 -27.96 5.50
N SER A 149 3.86 -28.59 5.50
CA SER A 149 4.07 -30.02 5.64
C SER A 149 2.99 -30.64 6.52
N ALA A 150 2.03 -31.34 5.90
CA ALA A 150 1.18 -32.25 6.65
C ALA A 150 2.09 -33.39 7.15
N PRO A 151 2.16 -33.66 8.45
CA PRO A 151 2.85 -34.85 8.94
C PRO A 151 2.10 -36.07 8.42
N ARG A 152 2.81 -36.99 7.76
CA ARG A 152 2.27 -38.32 7.43
C ARG A 152 1.85 -39.00 8.73
N PRO A 153 0.58 -39.41 8.90
CA PRO A 153 0.22 -40.29 10.00
C PRO A 153 0.87 -41.65 9.79
N GLY A 154 1.20 -42.29 10.90
CA GLY A 154 2.03 -43.49 11.00
C GLY A 154 1.58 -44.66 10.14
N GLY A 155 2.57 -45.54 9.88
CA GLY A 155 2.38 -46.78 9.17
C GLY A 155 1.64 -47.86 9.95
N VAL A 156 1.12 -48.81 9.18
CA VAL A 156 0.96 -50.26 9.39
C VAL A 156 0.75 -50.78 7.95
N GLN A 157 1.43 -51.79 7.40
CA GLN A 157 1.82 -53.10 7.91
C GLN A 157 3.21 -53.50 7.41
#